data_AF-A0A938UI11-F1
#
_entry.id   AF-A0A938UI11-F1
#
_cell.length_a   1.000
_cell.length_b   1.000
_cell.length_c   1.000
_cell.angle_alpha   90.00
_cell.angle_beta   90.00
_cell.angle_gamma   90.00
#
_symmetry.space_group_name_H-M   'P 1'
#
loop_
_entity.id
_entity.type
_entity.pdbx_description
1 polymer ?
#
loop_
_entity_poly.entity_id
_entity_poly.type
_entity_poly.pdbx_seq_one_letter_code
_entity_poly.pdbx_strand_id
1 'polypeptide(L)'
;MELDRALEAYASVASWRAGLQEQWGGDPLAEDPHRLESLAGFCAYTGLDPDALVAFCFLRKRETKERFVSVARRAELAAKLAAWVAERALPARESRQLSADVLSFLIHNGVMMNAGVARGSAGGQPA
;
A
#
# COMPACT_ATOMS: atom_id res chain seq x y z
N MET A 1 3.15 -0.65 -17.37
CA MET A 1 1.81 -0.05 -17.60
C MET A 1 1.97 1.44 -17.39
N GLU A 2 1.62 2.25 -18.38
CA GLU A 2 1.58 3.70 -18.25
C GLU A 2 0.24 4.07 -17.58
N LEU A 3 0.26 4.93 -16.57
CA LEU A 3 -0.96 5.33 -15.87
C LEU A 3 -1.83 6.14 -16.85
N ASP A 4 -3.09 5.73 -17.03
CA ASP A 4 -4.07 6.35 -17.95
C ASP A 4 -4.41 7.81 -17.58
N ARG A 5 -4.11 8.21 -16.34
CA ARG A 5 -4.33 9.55 -15.80
C ARG A 5 -3.31 9.89 -14.71
N ALA A 6 -3.20 11.17 -14.37
CA ALA A 6 -2.41 11.63 -13.24
C ALA A 6 -2.86 10.92 -11.95
N LEU A 7 -1.90 10.55 -11.08
CA LEU A 7 -2.20 9.85 -9.82
C LEU A 7 -3.24 10.57 -8.97
N GLU A 8 -3.21 11.90 -8.96
CA GLU A 8 -4.13 12.75 -8.19
C GLU A 8 -5.59 12.64 -8.64
N ALA A 9 -5.86 12.14 -9.85
CA ALA A 9 -7.21 11.97 -10.38
C ALA A 9 -7.88 10.67 -9.92
N TYR A 10 -7.17 9.77 -9.23
CA TYR A 10 -7.74 8.54 -8.68
C TYR A 10 -8.42 8.80 -7.33
N ALA A 11 -9.60 8.20 -7.13
CA ALA A 11 -10.39 8.39 -5.92
C ALA A 11 -9.63 7.92 -4.66
N SER A 12 -8.87 6.83 -4.80
CA SER A 12 -8.05 6.31 -3.70
C SER A 12 -6.92 7.27 -3.30
N VAL A 13 -6.35 8.02 -4.26
CA VAL A 13 -5.29 9.01 -3.99
C VAL A 13 -5.90 10.26 -3.36
N ALA A 14 -7.07 10.69 -3.80
CA ALA A 14 -7.81 11.77 -3.15
C ALA A 14 -8.17 11.43 -1.68
N SER A 15 -8.61 10.19 -1.41
CA SER A 15 -8.86 9.71 -0.05
C SER A 15 -7.60 9.70 0.81
N TRP A 16 -6.47 9.30 0.22
CA TRP A 16 -5.18 9.32 0.91
C TRP A 16 -4.73 10.74 1.23
N ARG A 17 -4.85 11.66 0.27
CA ARG A 17 -4.57 13.09 0.46
C ARG A 17 -5.38 13.62 1.64
N ALA A 18 -6.70 13.49 1.58
CA ALA A 18 -7.60 13.96 2.65
C ALA A 18 -7.19 13.42 4.03
N GLY A 19 -6.97 12.11 4.16
CA GLY A 19 -6.58 11.51 5.43
C GLY A 19 -5.23 11.98 5.96
N LEU A 20 -4.29 12.32 5.08
CA LEU A 20 -3.02 12.92 5.48
C LEU A 20 -3.17 14.40 5.89
N GLN A 21 -3.99 15.17 5.16
CA GLN A 21 -4.28 16.57 5.50
C GLN A 21 -4.92 16.67 6.89
N GLU A 22 -5.84 15.76 7.22
CA GLU A 22 -6.49 15.69 8.52
C GLU A 22 -5.52 15.40 9.69
N GLN A 23 -4.48 14.59 9.46
CA GLN A 23 -3.51 14.23 10.50
C GLN A 23 -2.40 15.26 10.70
N TRP A 24 -1.92 15.91 9.64
CA TRP A 24 -0.70 16.74 9.68
C TRP A 24 -0.99 18.25 9.57
N GLY A 25 -2.15 18.65 9.04
CA GLY A 25 -2.50 20.05 8.81
C GLY A 25 -1.64 20.68 7.71
N GLY A 26 -2.05 20.51 6.46
CA GLY A 26 -1.27 20.91 5.28
C GLY A 26 -1.60 20.01 4.10
N ASP A 27 -0.83 20.08 3.02
CA ASP A 27 -0.97 19.16 1.89
C ASP A 27 0.29 18.32 1.69
N PRO A 28 0.45 17.22 2.44
CA PRO A 28 1.69 16.46 2.48
C PRO A 28 2.04 15.75 1.15
N LEU A 29 1.10 15.63 0.22
CA LEU A 29 1.41 15.14 -1.13
C LEU A 29 1.96 16.24 -2.04
N ALA A 30 1.60 17.51 -1.83
CA ALA A 30 2.24 18.65 -2.49
C ALA A 30 3.58 19.00 -1.84
N GLU A 31 3.71 18.82 -0.53
CA GLU A 31 4.95 19.12 0.21
C GLU A 31 6.03 18.04 0.02
N ASP A 32 5.64 16.78 -0.20
CA ASP A 32 6.54 15.65 -0.37
C ASP A 32 6.17 14.81 -1.61
N PRO A 33 6.56 15.25 -2.82
CA PRO A 33 6.21 14.58 -4.08
C PRO A 33 6.75 13.16 -4.18
N HIS A 34 7.79 12.82 -3.39
CA HIS A 34 8.34 11.47 -3.30
C HIS A 34 7.30 10.41 -2.93
N ARG A 35 6.26 10.78 -2.17
CA ARG A 35 5.16 9.86 -1.81
C ARG A 35 4.40 9.38 -3.03
N LEU A 36 4.11 10.30 -3.96
CA LEU A 36 3.44 9.99 -5.22
C LEU A 36 4.36 9.20 -6.15
N GLU A 37 5.65 9.49 -6.17
CA GLU A 37 6.64 8.72 -6.94
C GLU A 37 6.77 7.27 -6.44
N SER A 38 6.83 7.07 -5.12
CA SER A 38 6.82 5.74 -4.49
C SER A 38 5.56 4.96 -4.90
N LEU A 39 4.38 5.59 -4.84
CA LEU A 39 3.14 4.96 -5.26
C LEU A 39 3.14 4.64 -6.77
N ALA A 40 3.56 5.58 -7.61
CA ALA A 40 3.66 5.39 -9.07
C ALA A 40 4.57 4.21 -9.42
N GLY A 41 5.72 4.13 -8.76
CA GLY A 41 6.69 3.06 -8.97
C GLY A 41 6.13 1.69 -8.60
N PHE A 42 5.35 1.61 -7.53
CA PHE A 42 4.69 0.36 -7.12
C PHE A 42 3.53 -0.02 -8.05
N CYS A 43 2.73 0.95 -8.50
CA CYS A 43 1.70 0.76 -9.52
C CYS A 43 2.32 0.19 -10.82
N ALA A 44 3.44 0.77 -11.27
CA ALA A 44 4.16 0.29 -12.45
C ALA A 44 4.69 -1.14 -12.28
N TYR A 45 5.20 -1.48 -11.08
CA TYR A 45 5.70 -2.82 -10.77
C TYR A 45 4.59 -3.87 -10.75
N THR A 46 3.45 -3.54 -10.12
CA THR A 46 2.31 -4.48 -10.01
C THR A 46 1.46 -4.53 -11.27
N GLY A 47 1.58 -3.54 -12.16
CA GLY A 47 0.70 -3.37 -13.31
C GLY A 47 -0.74 -3.02 -12.90
N LEU A 48 -0.92 -2.43 -11.72
CA LEU A 48 -2.21 -2.03 -11.17
C LEU A 48 -2.19 -0.52 -10.95
N ASP A 49 -3.28 0.15 -11.32
CA ASP A 49 -3.50 1.54 -10.93
C ASP A 49 -3.88 1.65 -9.43
N PRO A 50 -3.85 2.87 -8.85
CA PRO A 50 -4.12 3.06 -7.43
C PRO A 50 -5.48 2.52 -6.96
N ASP A 51 -6.53 2.69 -7.77
CA ASP A 51 -7.87 2.20 -7.42
C ASP A 51 -7.92 0.68 -7.52
N ALA A 52 -7.26 0.08 -8.52
CA ALA A 52 -7.12 -1.36 -8.66
C ALA A 52 -6.30 -2.00 -7.53
N LEU A 53 -5.25 -1.35 -7.03
CA LEU A 53 -4.48 -1.80 -5.86
C LEU A 53 -5.37 -1.91 -4.63
N VAL A 54 -6.17 -0.88 -4.36
CA VAL A 54 -7.12 -0.89 -3.24
C VAL A 54 -8.18 -1.97 -3.49
N ALA A 55 -8.82 -1.97 -4.65
CA ALA A 55 -9.88 -2.92 -4.99
C ALA A 55 -9.42 -4.38 -4.90
N PHE A 56 -8.18 -4.66 -5.30
CA PHE A 56 -7.56 -5.99 -5.21
C PHE A 56 -7.59 -6.57 -3.80
N CYS A 57 -7.46 -5.73 -2.77
CA CYS A 57 -7.51 -6.14 -1.38
C CYS A 57 -8.94 -6.46 -0.88
N PHE A 58 -9.98 -6.04 -1.58
CA PHE A 58 -11.36 -6.27 -1.18
C PHE A 58 -12.02 -7.37 -2.01
N LEU A 59 -12.66 -8.31 -1.32
CA LEU A 59 -13.51 -9.33 -1.93
C LEU A 59 -14.95 -9.15 -1.48
N ARG A 60 -15.88 -9.80 -2.18
CA ARG A 60 -17.29 -9.87 -1.79
C ARG A 60 -17.62 -11.30 -1.35
N LYS A 61 -18.30 -11.44 -0.21
CA LYS A 61 -18.85 -12.74 0.21
C LYS A 61 -19.85 -13.21 -0.85
N ARG A 62 -19.82 -14.50 -1.20
CA ARG A 62 -20.68 -15.04 -2.27
C ARG A 62 -22.16 -14.93 -1.93
N GLU A 63 -22.50 -15.19 -0.66
CA GLU A 63 -23.86 -15.26 -0.15
C GLU A 63 -24.45 -13.87 0.13
N THR A 64 -23.77 -13.04 0.92
CA THR A 64 -24.30 -11.74 1.37
C THR A 64 -23.90 -10.57 0.47
N LYS A 65 -23.01 -10.78 -0.51
CA LYS A 65 -22.35 -9.74 -1.33
C LYS A 65 -21.59 -8.68 -0.52
N GLU A 66 -21.44 -8.87 0.79
CA GLU A 66 -20.74 -7.96 1.68
C GLU A 66 -19.26 -7.85 1.30
N ARG A 67 -18.77 -6.60 1.24
CA ARG A 67 -17.37 -6.28 0.93
C ARG A 67 -16.53 -6.48 2.19
N PHE A 68 -15.44 -7.22 2.08
CA PHE A 68 -14.49 -7.43 3.17
C PHE A 68 -13.05 -7.38 2.66
N VAL A 69 -12.11 -7.04 3.55
CA VAL A 69 -10.68 -7.03 3.24
C VAL A 69 -10.13 -8.46 3.35
N SER A 70 -9.61 -8.99 2.25
CA SER A 70 -9.05 -10.35 2.22
C SER A 70 -7.66 -10.39 2.84
N VAL A 71 -7.46 -11.28 3.81
CA VAL A 71 -6.14 -11.53 4.43
C VAL A 71 -5.15 -12.04 3.39
N ALA A 72 -5.57 -12.96 2.52
CA ALA A 72 -4.71 -13.52 1.48
C ALA A 72 -4.27 -12.45 0.46
N ARG A 73 -5.20 -11.58 0.02
CA ARG A 73 -4.88 -10.50 -0.94
C ARG A 73 -3.96 -9.45 -0.31
N ARG A 74 -4.15 -9.12 0.97
CA ARG A 74 -3.21 -8.28 1.72
C ARG A 74 -1.82 -8.91 1.80
N ALA A 75 -1.72 -10.18 2.18
CA ALA A 75 -0.43 -10.87 2.25
C ALA A 75 0.27 -10.91 0.89
N GLU A 76 -0.47 -11.15 -0.19
CA GLU A 76 0.05 -11.13 -1.55
C GLU A 76 0.60 -9.75 -1.93
N LEU A 77 -0.14 -8.68 -1.63
CA LEU A 77 0.30 -7.32 -1.93
C LEU A 77 1.51 -6.89 -1.08
N ALA A 78 1.56 -7.28 0.19
CA ALA A 78 2.72 -7.05 1.06
C ALA A 78 3.96 -7.81 0.56
N ALA A 79 3.80 -9.05 0.08
CA ALA A 79 4.89 -9.80 -0.50
C ALA A 79 5.42 -9.15 -1.79
N LYS A 80 4.52 -8.63 -2.65
CA LYS A 80 4.90 -7.85 -3.85
C LYS A 80 5.66 -6.58 -3.48
N LEU A 81 5.22 -5.86 -2.45
CA LEU A 81 5.93 -4.67 -1.95
C LEU A 81 7.35 -5.03 -1.44
N ALA A 82 7.47 -6.10 -0.66
CA ALA A 82 8.77 -6.57 -0.17
C ALA A 82 9.72 -6.99 -1.30
N ALA A 83 9.20 -7.71 -2.31
CA ALA A 83 9.97 -8.10 -3.49
C ALA A 83 10.45 -6.86 -4.28
N TRP A 84 9.52 -5.94 -4.57
CA TRP A 84 9.83 -4.69 -5.28
C TRP A 84 10.92 -3.85 -4.59
N VAL A 85 10.85 -3.75 -3.26
CA VAL A 85 11.87 -3.05 -2.46
C VAL A 85 13.21 -3.77 -2.52
N ALA A 86 13.21 -5.10 -2.37
CA ALA A 86 14.42 -5.92 -2.40
C ALA A 86 15.14 -5.85 -3.75
N GLU A 87 14.40 -5.86 -4.86
CA GLU A 87 14.94 -5.78 -6.22
C GLU A 87 15.69 -4.47 -6.51
N ARG A 88 15.36 -3.39 -5.80
CA ARG A 88 15.96 -2.07 -6.01
C ARG A 88 17.31 -1.87 -5.31
N ALA A 89 17.73 -2.81 -4.44
CA ALA A 89 18.99 -2.76 -3.71
C ALA A 89 19.28 -1.39 -3.02
N LEU A 90 18.23 -0.71 -2.56
CA LEU A 90 18.33 0.62 -1.95
C LEU A 90 18.91 0.54 -0.53
N PRO A 91 19.49 1.64 -0.01
CA PRO A 91 19.83 1.75 1.40
C PRO A 91 18.62 1.43 2.30
N ALA A 92 18.89 0.88 3.48
CA ALA A 92 17.84 0.43 4.40
C ALA A 92 16.84 1.54 4.77
N ARG A 93 17.30 2.80 4.86
CA ARG A 93 16.44 3.96 5.13
C ARG A 93 15.45 4.22 4.00
N GLU A 94 15.94 4.25 2.76
CA GLU A 94 15.11 4.49 1.58
C GLU A 94 14.13 3.34 1.34
N SER A 95 14.59 2.10 1.53
CA SER A 95 13.73 0.91 1.48
C SER A 95 12.55 0.98 2.46
N ARG A 96 12.81 1.48 3.68
CA ARG A 96 11.77 1.70 4.70
C ARG A 96 10.82 2.82 4.31
N GLN A 97 11.34 3.95 3.81
CA GLN A 97 10.50 5.08 3.38
C GLN A 97 9.58 4.67 2.23
N LEU A 98 10.13 4.02 1.20
CA LEU A 98 9.38 3.51 0.05
C LEU A 98 8.24 2.58 0.48
N SER A 99 8.53 1.68 1.42
CA SER A 99 7.52 0.79 2.00
C SER A 99 6.47 1.58 2.79
N ALA A 100 6.89 2.54 3.62
CA ALA A 100 6.01 3.35 4.45
C ALA A 100 5.03 4.19 3.63
N ASP A 101 5.47 4.76 2.51
CA ASP A 101 4.62 5.56 1.62
C ASP A 101 3.49 4.72 1.01
N VAL A 102 3.83 3.54 0.48
CA VAL A 102 2.85 2.61 -0.10
C VAL A 102 1.89 2.06 0.96
N LEU A 103 2.41 1.71 2.14
CA LEU A 103 1.59 1.23 3.26
C LEU A 103 0.65 2.32 3.76
N SER A 104 1.13 3.57 3.86
CA SER A 104 0.31 4.73 4.23
C SER A 104 -0.86 4.89 3.28
N PHE A 105 -0.62 4.84 1.96
CA PHE A 105 -1.68 4.88 0.96
C PHE A 105 -2.75 3.79 1.18
N LEU A 106 -2.33 2.54 1.41
CA LEU A 106 -3.25 1.43 1.61
C LEU A 106 -4.07 1.57 2.91
N ILE A 107 -3.44 2.00 3.99
CA ILE A 107 -4.09 2.17 5.30
C ILE A 107 -5.17 3.25 5.23
N HIS A 108 -4.89 4.40 4.62
CA HIS A 108 -5.87 5.48 4.45
C HIS A 108 -7.04 5.10 3.53
N ASN A 109 -6.88 4.07 2.70
CA ASN A 109 -7.93 3.50 1.86
C ASN A 109 -8.64 2.29 2.49
N GLY A 110 -8.48 2.10 3.81
CA GLY A 110 -9.15 1.05 4.57
C GLY A 110 -8.52 -0.34 4.43
N VAL A 111 -7.37 -0.45 3.77
CA VAL A 111 -6.58 -1.68 3.70
C VAL A 111 -5.57 -1.64 4.84
N MET A 112 -6.02 -2.04 6.04
CA MET A 112 -5.14 -2.16 7.20
C MET A 112 -4.01 -3.15 6.90
N MET A 113 -2.82 -2.63 6.65
CA MET A 113 -1.61 -3.41 6.48
C MET A 113 -0.81 -3.35 7.78
N ASN A 114 -0.43 -4.50 8.30
CA ASN A 114 0.58 -4.51 9.34
C ASN A 114 1.93 -4.35 8.61
N ALA A 115 2.61 -3.22 8.81
CA ALA A 115 4.03 -3.11 8.46
C ALA A 115 4.72 -4.21 9.27
N GLY A 116 4.99 -5.35 8.63
CA GLY A 116 5.40 -6.55 9.35
C GLY A 116 6.59 -6.22 10.26
N VAL A 117 6.33 -6.09 11.57
CA VAL A 117 7.25 -6.69 12.53
C VAL A 117 7.25 -8.16 12.10
N ALA A 118 8.32 -8.56 11.42
CA ALA A 118 8.58 -9.98 11.26
C ALA A 118 8.53 -10.54 12.68
N ARG A 119 7.44 -11.24 13.03
CA ARG A 119 7.45 -12.11 14.20
C ARG A 119 8.52 -13.12 13.86
N GLY A 120 9.72 -12.90 14.39
CA GLY A 120 10.72 -13.93 14.51
C GLY A 120 10.00 -15.14 15.08
N SER A 121 10.22 -16.27 14.42
CA SER A 121 9.81 -17.59 14.86
C SER A 121 10.19 -17.75 16.34
N ALA A 122 9.22 -17.57 17.24
CA ALA A 122 9.31 -18.06 18.60
C ALA A 122 8.64 -19.43 18.58
N GLY A 123 9.49 -20.45 18.65
CA GLY A 123 9.17 -21.83 18.35
C GLY A 123 7.99 -22.36 19.17
N GLY A 124 7.14 -23.12 18.47
CA GLY A 124 6.28 -24.09 19.11
C GLY A 124 7.10 -25.34 19.46
N GLN A 125 7.14 -25.61 20.77
CA GLN A 125 7.37 -26.91 21.46
C GLN A 125 8.75 -27.57 21.34
N PRO A 126 9.23 -28.28 22.39
CA PRO A 126 8.52 -29.29 23.22
C PRO A 126 8.64 -29.03 24.74
N ALA A 127 7.96 -29.70 25.68
CA ALA A 127 7.33 -31.02 25.75
C ALA A 127 6.04 -30.98 26.61
#